data_AF-A0A3D3ABP4-F1
#
_entry.id   AF-A0A3D3ABP4-F1
#
_cell.length_a   1.000
_cell.length_b   1.000
_cell.length_c   1.000
_cell.angle_alpha   90.00
_cell.angle_beta   90.00
_cell.angle_gamma   90.00
#
_symmetry.space_group_name_H-M   'P 1'
#
loop_
_entity.id
_entity.type
_entity.pdbx_description
1 polymer ?
#
loop_
_entity_poly.entity_id
_entity_poly.type
_entity_poly.pdbx_seq_one_letter_code
_entity_poly.pdbx_strand_id
1 'polypeptide(L)'
;PQMGRGLAYLRGIDPDFDEGGFLDGAGRAYEMILSAFAAGDLSDVRGFLGDDVASGFDAAIGERQTAGQKLETRILRLDRPALEDAEVDGEVVRLDVRFRAEIMSAIYAADTVLDEDNLPAPTTTIDVWSFEGAHSAANAGWTLVATRAG
;
A
#
# COMPACT_ATOMS: atom_id res chain seq x y z
N PRO A 1 -8.47 6.86 -19.48
CA PRO A 1 -9.25 6.59 -18.25
C PRO A 1 -10.00 7.87 -17.80
N GLN A 2 -11.28 7.73 -17.49
CA GLN A 2 -12.17 8.85 -17.17
C GLN A 2 -12.07 9.19 -15.68
N MET A 3 -10.88 9.63 -15.26
CA MET A 3 -10.58 10.00 -13.88
C MET A 3 -11.64 10.97 -13.35
N GLY A 4 -12.34 10.58 -12.29
CA GLY A 4 -13.31 11.42 -11.58
C GLY A 4 -14.80 11.11 -11.76
N ARG A 5 -15.22 10.32 -12.78
CA ARG A 5 -16.64 9.91 -12.88
C ARG A 5 -17.04 8.94 -11.76
N GLY A 6 -16.14 8.02 -11.43
CA GLY A 6 -16.40 7.04 -10.38
C GLY A 6 -16.52 7.65 -8.99
N LEU A 7 -15.73 8.70 -8.70
CA LEU A 7 -15.82 9.42 -7.42
C LEU A 7 -17.14 10.16 -7.25
N ALA A 8 -17.60 10.84 -8.31
CA ALA A 8 -18.91 11.49 -8.29
C ALA A 8 -20.03 10.47 -8.15
N TYR A 9 -19.90 9.30 -8.78
CA TYR A 9 -20.86 8.20 -8.64
C TYR A 9 -20.86 7.62 -7.23
N LEU A 10 -19.69 7.32 -6.66
CA LEU A 10 -19.53 6.80 -5.30
C LEU A 10 -20.20 7.71 -4.28
N ARG A 11 -19.95 9.03 -4.34
CA ARG A 11 -20.62 10.01 -3.45
C ARG A 11 -22.14 10.08 -3.64
N GLY A 12 -22.63 9.71 -4.82
CA GLY A 12 -24.06 9.65 -5.11
C GLY A 12 -24.74 8.44 -4.49
N ILE A 13 -24.01 7.33 -4.32
CA ILE A 13 -24.53 6.08 -3.75
C ILE A 13 -24.13 5.90 -2.28
N ASP A 14 -23.01 6.47 -1.79
CA ASP A 14 -22.63 6.68 -0.37
C ASP A 14 -22.57 8.17 -0.14
N PRO A 15 -23.59 8.75 0.49
CA PRO A 15 -23.42 10.06 1.08
C PRO A 15 -22.57 10.02 2.36
N ASP A 16 -22.46 8.85 3.02
CA ASP A 16 -21.79 8.69 4.32
C ASP A 16 -20.31 8.28 4.23
N PHE A 17 -19.78 8.07 3.01
CA PHE A 17 -18.38 7.70 2.80
C PHE A 17 -17.43 8.82 3.27
N ASP A 18 -16.64 8.53 4.31
CA ASP A 18 -15.59 9.40 4.81
C ASP A 18 -14.28 9.20 4.03
N GLU A 19 -14.15 9.92 2.92
CA GLU A 19 -12.94 9.95 2.09
C GLU A 19 -11.69 10.31 2.91
N GLY A 20 -11.81 11.25 3.86
CA GLY A 20 -10.69 11.71 4.67
C GLY A 20 -10.20 10.63 5.63
N GLY A 21 -11.12 10.01 6.36
CA GLY A 21 -10.83 8.89 7.24
C GLY A 21 -10.28 7.66 6.50
N PHE A 22 -10.83 7.36 5.32
CA PHE A 22 -10.31 6.30 4.45
C PHE A 22 -8.85 6.57 4.05
N LEU A 23 -8.54 7.77 3.54
CA LEU A 23 -7.18 8.11 3.11
C LEU A 23 -6.17 8.12 4.28
N ASP A 24 -6.58 8.56 5.46
CA ASP A 24 -5.75 8.48 6.66
C ASP A 24 -5.48 7.02 7.08
N GLY A 25 -6.47 6.14 6.93
CA GLY A 25 -6.31 4.69 7.13
C GLY A 25 -5.38 4.06 6.11
N ALA A 26 -5.55 4.41 4.83
CA ALA A 26 -4.74 3.92 3.72
C ALA A 26 -3.27 4.34 3.87
N GLY A 27 -2.99 5.55 4.37
CA GLY A 27 -1.64 6.01 4.70
C GLY A 27 -0.96 5.14 5.77
N ARG A 28 -1.67 4.84 6.86
CA ARG A 28 -1.14 3.95 7.92
C ARG A 28 -0.89 2.54 7.40
N ALA A 29 -1.82 2.01 6.60
CA ALA A 29 -1.68 0.70 5.98
C ALA A 29 -0.45 0.66 5.06
N TYR A 30 -0.21 1.71 4.27
CA TYR A 30 0.98 1.83 3.43
C TYR A 30 2.27 1.72 4.24
N GLU A 31 2.40 2.49 5.33
CA GLU A 31 3.59 2.43 6.20
C GLU A 31 3.78 1.04 6.82
N MET A 32 2.72 0.47 7.40
CA MET A 32 2.78 -0.84 8.04
C MET A 32 3.15 -1.95 7.05
N ILE A 33 2.55 -1.96 5.87
CA ILE A 33 2.77 -2.99 4.84
C ILE A 33 4.18 -2.87 4.25
N LEU A 34 4.67 -1.66 3.95
CA LEU A 34 6.05 -1.48 3.47
C LEU A 34 7.07 -1.95 4.51
N SER A 35 6.87 -1.60 5.78
CA SER A 35 7.75 -2.05 6.87
C SER A 35 7.72 -3.56 7.05
N ALA A 36 6.54 -4.18 7.05
CA ALA A 36 6.36 -5.63 7.12
C ALA A 36 7.03 -6.35 5.93
N PHE A 37 6.85 -5.83 4.72
CA PHE A 37 7.49 -6.35 3.52
C PHE A 37 9.01 -6.23 3.55
N ALA A 38 9.56 -5.12 4.05
CA ALA A 38 11.00 -4.96 4.24
C ALA A 38 11.56 -5.94 5.28
N ALA A 39 10.87 -6.07 6.42
CA ALA A 39 11.22 -7.02 7.47
C ALA A 39 11.12 -8.49 7.01
N GLY A 40 10.32 -8.76 5.97
CA GLY A 40 10.09 -10.11 5.49
C GLY A 40 9.10 -10.90 6.36
N ASP A 41 8.21 -10.20 7.06
CA ASP A 41 7.16 -10.78 7.90
C ASP A 41 5.86 -10.00 7.70
N LEU A 42 4.87 -10.64 7.08
CA LEU A 42 3.56 -10.04 6.79
C LEU A 42 2.50 -10.39 7.83
N SER A 43 2.85 -11.08 8.92
CA SER A 43 1.89 -11.63 9.88
C SER A 43 0.92 -10.59 10.42
N ASP A 44 1.43 -9.41 10.76
CA ASP A 44 0.64 -8.32 11.35
C ASP A 44 -0.25 -7.58 10.34
N VAL A 45 0.04 -7.70 9.05
CA VAL A 45 -0.70 -7.01 7.98
C VAL A 45 -1.52 -7.95 7.11
N ARG A 46 -1.45 -9.27 7.34
CA ARG A 46 -2.04 -10.27 6.46
C ARG A 46 -3.54 -10.07 6.25
N GLY A 47 -4.26 -9.64 7.28
CA GLY A 47 -5.70 -9.37 7.21
C GLY A 47 -6.10 -8.18 6.33
N PHE A 48 -5.15 -7.33 5.94
CA PHE A 48 -5.38 -6.20 5.03
C PHE A 48 -5.08 -6.55 3.57
N LEU A 49 -4.47 -7.71 3.29
CA LEU A 49 -4.01 -8.08 1.96
C LEU A 49 -4.99 -9.05 1.31
N GLY A 50 -5.39 -8.77 0.09
CA GLY A 50 -6.07 -9.75 -0.76
C GLY A 50 -5.11 -10.87 -1.14
N ASP A 51 -5.64 -12.06 -1.38
CA ASP A 51 -4.85 -13.29 -1.57
C ASP A 51 -3.73 -13.14 -2.62
N ASP A 52 -4.03 -12.49 -3.75
CA ASP A 52 -3.06 -12.29 -4.83
C ASP A 52 -1.90 -11.36 -4.42
N VAL A 53 -2.18 -10.26 -3.73
CA VAL A 53 -1.15 -9.34 -3.21
C VAL A 53 -0.31 -10.04 -2.14
N ALA A 54 -1.00 -10.74 -1.24
CA ALA A 54 -0.36 -11.48 -0.16
C ALA A 54 0.60 -12.54 -0.72
N SER A 55 0.16 -13.31 -1.71
CA SER A 55 1.00 -14.31 -2.40
C SER A 55 2.16 -13.67 -3.16
N GLY A 56 1.95 -12.52 -3.81
CA GLY A 56 3.01 -11.80 -4.51
C GLY A 56 4.12 -11.31 -3.58
N PHE A 57 3.73 -10.77 -2.41
CA PHE A 57 4.69 -10.35 -1.38
C PHE A 57 5.42 -11.55 -0.77
N ASP A 58 4.73 -12.64 -0.43
CA ASP A 58 5.37 -13.85 0.09
C ASP A 58 6.42 -14.40 -0.88
N ALA A 59 6.11 -14.43 -2.18
CA ALA A 59 7.03 -14.88 -3.21
C ALA A 59 8.29 -13.99 -3.28
N ALA A 60 8.12 -12.67 -3.34
CA ALA A 60 9.24 -11.72 -3.38
C ALA A 60 10.10 -11.76 -2.10
N ILE A 61 9.49 -11.95 -0.93
CA ILE A 61 10.21 -12.16 0.33
C ILE A 61 11.02 -13.46 0.27
N GLY A 62 10.41 -14.56 -0.18
CA GLY A 62 11.07 -15.87 -0.29
C GLY A 62 12.24 -15.87 -1.27
N GLU A 63 12.09 -15.20 -2.42
CA GLU A 63 13.18 -15.02 -3.40
C GLU A 63 14.37 -14.28 -2.77
N ARG A 64 14.10 -13.18 -2.07
CA ARG A 64 15.13 -12.39 -1.39
C ARG A 64 15.84 -13.19 -0.29
N GLN A 65 15.10 -13.93 0.51
CA GLN A 65 15.65 -14.79 1.56
C GLN A 65 16.51 -15.92 0.98
N THR A 66 16.06 -16.55 -0.12
CA THR A 66 16.82 -17.60 -0.81
C THR A 66 18.12 -17.06 -1.42
N ALA A 67 18.11 -15.81 -1.87
CA ALA A 67 19.30 -15.10 -2.32
C ALA A 67 20.25 -14.68 -1.17
N GLY A 68 19.90 -14.94 0.09
CA GLY A 68 20.69 -14.53 1.25
C GLY A 68 20.70 -13.00 1.44
N GLN A 69 19.63 -12.33 1.03
CA GLN A 69 19.52 -10.88 1.04
C GLN A 69 18.52 -10.38 2.10
N LYS A 70 18.68 -9.12 2.49
CA LYS A 70 17.76 -8.35 3.35
C LYS A 70 17.36 -7.06 2.65
N LEU A 71 16.12 -6.63 2.83
CA LEU A 71 15.64 -5.34 2.40
C LEU A 71 15.57 -4.42 3.63
N GLU A 72 16.22 -3.28 3.55
CA GLU A 72 16.01 -2.18 4.50
C GLU A 72 15.15 -1.13 3.79
N THR A 73 14.12 -0.63 4.46
CA THR A 73 13.30 0.47 3.95
C THR A 73 12.92 1.40 5.10
N ARG A 74 13.19 2.68 4.91
CA ARG A 74 12.82 3.75 5.84
C ARG A 74 11.97 4.77 5.12
N ILE A 75 10.80 5.05 5.66
CA ILE A 75 9.91 6.10 5.19
C ILE A 75 10.28 7.37 5.95
N LEU A 76 10.80 8.38 5.23
CA LEU A 76 11.19 9.66 5.83
C LEU A 76 10.03 10.66 5.84
N ARG A 77 9.22 10.61 4.79
CA ARG A 77 8.01 11.43 4.66
C ARG A 77 6.99 10.69 3.82
N LEU A 78 5.74 10.73 4.26
CA LEU A 78 4.59 10.36 3.46
C LEU A 78 3.72 11.60 3.29
N ASP A 79 3.49 12.03 2.05
CA ASP A 79 2.52 13.07 1.77
C ASP A 79 1.10 12.53 1.97
N ARG A 80 0.12 13.42 2.14
CA ARG A 80 -1.28 13.01 2.24
C ARG A 80 -1.66 12.15 1.02
N PRO A 81 -2.15 10.91 1.22
CA PRO A 81 -2.59 10.08 0.11
C PRO A 81 -3.70 10.77 -0.68
N ALA A 82 -3.73 10.53 -1.99
CA ALA A 82 -4.73 11.11 -2.87
C ALA A 82 -5.55 10.00 -3.52
N LEU A 83 -6.87 10.15 -3.51
CA LEU A 83 -7.76 9.26 -4.24
C LEU A 83 -7.73 9.64 -5.73
N GLU A 84 -7.24 8.73 -6.57
CA GLU A 84 -7.07 8.98 -8.02
C GLU A 84 -8.28 8.51 -8.82
N ASP A 85 -8.86 7.37 -8.43
CA ASP A 85 -10.04 6.82 -9.10
C ASP A 85 -10.90 6.02 -8.14
N ALA A 86 -12.16 5.84 -8.53
CA ALA A 86 -13.07 4.91 -7.88
C ALA A 86 -13.83 4.13 -8.95
N GLU A 87 -14.09 2.87 -8.69
CA GLU A 87 -14.91 2.01 -9.51
C GLU A 87 -15.92 1.30 -8.61
N VAL A 88 -17.15 1.20 -9.09
CA VAL A 88 -18.22 0.53 -8.36
C VAL A 88 -18.79 -0.55 -9.27
N ASP A 89 -18.74 -1.79 -8.79
CA ASP A 89 -19.33 -2.94 -9.45
C ASP A 89 -20.27 -3.66 -8.47
N GLY A 90 -21.58 -3.43 -8.64
CA GLY A 90 -22.60 -3.92 -7.72
C GLY A 90 -22.42 -3.35 -6.31
N GLU A 91 -22.06 -4.21 -5.35
CA GLU A 91 -21.81 -3.83 -3.95
C GLU A 91 -20.32 -3.60 -3.64
N VAL A 92 -19.44 -3.94 -4.58
CA VAL A 92 -17.99 -3.82 -4.41
C VAL A 92 -17.54 -2.45 -4.92
N VAL A 93 -16.77 -1.76 -4.11
CA VAL A 93 -16.09 -0.51 -4.45
C VAL A 93 -14.61 -0.77 -4.51
N ARG A 94 -13.99 -0.39 -5.61
CA ARG A 94 -12.53 -0.34 -5.76
C ARG A 94 -12.07 1.11 -5.78
N LEU A 95 -11.09 1.42 -4.95
CA LEU A 95 -10.49 2.75 -4.81
C LEU A 95 -9.01 2.70 -5.16
N ASP A 96 -8.59 3.51 -6.12
CA ASP A 96 -7.19 3.66 -6.48
C ASP A 96 -6.61 4.86 -5.75
N VAL A 97 -5.64 4.61 -4.87
CA VAL A 97 -5.00 5.63 -4.02
C VAL A 97 -3.55 5.81 -4.43
N ARG A 98 -3.16 7.05 -4.67
CA ARG A 98 -1.77 7.42 -4.92
C ARG A 98 -1.08 7.86 -3.64
N PHE A 99 0.08 7.25 -3.41
CA PHE A 99 1.01 7.58 -2.34
C PHE A 99 2.22 8.25 -2.94
N ARG A 100 2.63 9.38 -2.35
CA ARG A 100 3.92 10.01 -2.66
C ARG A 100 4.74 9.99 -1.38
N ALA A 101 5.82 9.22 -1.39
CA ALA A 101 6.67 9.03 -0.22
C ALA A 101 8.12 9.34 -0.55
N GLU A 102 8.85 9.87 0.42
CA GLU A 102 10.30 9.96 0.41
C GLU A 102 10.84 8.80 1.24
N ILE A 103 11.55 7.89 0.59
CA ILE A 103 12.04 6.65 1.19
C ILE A 103 13.54 6.46 0.97
N MET A 104 14.20 5.83 1.92
CA MET A 104 15.50 5.21 1.71
C MET A 104 15.27 3.70 1.62
N SER A 105 15.70 3.07 0.53
CA SER A 105 15.49 1.63 0.34
C SER A 105 16.69 0.99 -0.34
N ALA A 106 17.17 -0.11 0.21
CA ALA A 106 18.28 -0.86 -0.37
C ALA A 106 18.24 -2.34 0.03
N ILE A 107 18.73 -3.17 -0.88
CA ILE A 107 18.90 -4.61 -0.67
C ILE A 107 20.37 -4.87 -0.37
N TYR A 108 20.62 -5.64 0.69
CA TYR A 108 21.95 -5.96 1.17
C TYR A 108 22.10 -7.47 1.36
N ALA A 109 23.34 -7.96 1.42
CA ALA A 109 23.59 -9.32 1.89
C ALA A 109 23.22 -9.43 3.37
N ALA A 110 22.73 -10.60 3.80
CA ALA A 110 22.18 -10.78 5.15
C ALA A 110 23.17 -10.56 6.30
N ASP A 111 24.46 -10.68 6.02
CA ASP A 111 25.60 -10.48 6.93
C ASP A 111 26.11 -9.03 6.96
N THR A 112 25.61 -8.17 6.08
CA THR A 112 25.98 -6.76 6.05
C THR A 112 25.43 -6.03 7.28
N VAL A 113 26.33 -5.40 8.05
CA VAL A 113 25.94 -4.48 9.12
C VAL A 113 25.53 -3.16 8.47
N LEU A 114 24.29 -2.75 8.71
CA LEU A 114 23.77 -1.47 8.25
C LEU A 114 23.97 -0.42 9.33
N ASP A 115 24.52 0.72 8.94
CA ASP A 115 24.64 1.93 9.73
C ASP A 115 24.14 3.14 8.91
N GLU A 116 24.00 4.30 9.54
CA GLU A 116 23.50 5.50 8.86
C GLU A 116 24.43 6.00 7.74
N ASP A 117 25.71 5.63 7.74
CA ASP A 117 26.69 6.03 6.73
C ASP A 117 26.60 5.19 5.44
N ASN A 118 25.99 4.00 5.50
CA ASN A 118 25.86 3.06 4.39
C ASN A 118 24.44 2.96 3.81
N LEU A 119 23.50 3.80 4.27
CA LEU A 119 22.17 3.91 3.69
C LEU A 119 22.19 4.75 2.40
N PRO A 120 21.40 4.38 1.38
CA PRO A 120 21.30 5.16 0.16
C PRO A 120 20.67 6.53 0.45
N ALA A 121 20.91 7.47 -0.46
CA ALA A 121 20.21 8.75 -0.43
C ALA A 121 18.69 8.55 -0.53
N PRO A 122 17.88 9.38 0.15
CA PRO A 122 16.44 9.30 0.01
C PRO A 122 15.99 9.55 -1.44
N THR A 123 14.99 8.80 -1.86
CA THR A 123 14.37 8.89 -3.18
C THR A 123 12.87 9.11 -3.01
N THR A 124 12.28 9.92 -3.89
CA THR A 124 10.82 10.08 -3.94
C THR A 124 10.22 8.97 -4.79
N THR A 125 9.30 8.19 -4.23
CA THR A 125 8.48 7.20 -4.92
C THR A 125 7.05 7.70 -5.12
N ILE A 126 6.39 7.21 -6.18
CA ILE A 126 4.96 7.36 -6.40
C ILE A 126 4.38 5.97 -6.59
N ASP A 127 3.56 5.54 -5.64
CA ASP A 127 2.88 4.26 -5.68
C ASP A 127 1.37 4.47 -5.90
N VAL A 128 0.73 3.54 -6.60
CA VAL A 128 -0.73 3.48 -6.72
C VAL A 128 -1.21 2.14 -6.23
N TRP A 129 -2.04 2.14 -5.19
CA TRP A 129 -2.60 0.95 -4.58
C TRP A 129 -4.11 0.93 -4.75
N SER A 130 -4.65 -0.23 -5.07
CA SER A 130 -6.09 -0.45 -5.23
C SER A 130 -6.64 -1.16 -4.01
N PHE A 131 -7.65 -0.56 -3.39
CA PHE A 131 -8.35 -1.10 -2.24
C PHE A 131 -9.76 -1.49 -2.62
N GLU A 132 -10.22 -2.67 -2.18
CA GLU A 132 -11.59 -3.12 -2.35
C GLU A 132 -12.31 -3.22 -1.01
N GLY A 133 -13.59 -2.81 -1.01
CA GLY A 133 -14.45 -2.81 0.16
C GLY A 133 -15.92 -2.82 -0.24
N ALA A 134 -16.79 -3.16 0.71
CA ALA A 134 -18.24 -3.10 0.50
C ALA A 134 -18.78 -1.72 0.89
N HIS A 135 -19.56 -1.12 0.00
CA HIS A 135 -20.14 0.20 0.19
C HIS A 135 -21.21 0.28 1.29
N SER A 136 -21.98 -0.80 1.48
CA SER A 136 -23.15 -0.82 2.38
C SER A 136 -22.81 -1.29 3.81
N ALA A 137 -21.55 -1.63 4.08
CA ALA A 137 -21.13 -2.16 5.35
C ALA A 137 -20.63 -1.02 6.26
N ALA A 138 -21.37 -0.73 7.33
CA ALA A 138 -20.99 0.21 8.38
C ALA A 138 -19.63 -0.11 9.06
N ASN A 139 -19.03 -1.25 8.74
CA ASN A 139 -17.70 -1.70 9.17
C ASN A 139 -16.98 -2.44 8.02
N ALA A 140 -17.04 -1.93 6.78
CA ALA A 140 -16.30 -2.55 5.67
C ALA A 140 -14.80 -2.52 5.96
N GLY A 141 -14.20 -3.69 6.12
CA GLY A 141 -12.75 -3.82 6.05
C GLY A 141 -12.30 -3.58 4.62
N TRP A 142 -11.40 -2.62 4.42
CA TRP A 142 -10.77 -2.38 3.13
C TRP A 142 -9.60 -3.35 2.95
N THR A 143 -9.55 -3.98 1.78
CA THR A 143 -8.53 -4.97 1.43
C THR A 143 -7.67 -4.44 0.29
N LEU A 144 -6.35 -4.51 0.43
CA LEU A 144 -5.40 -4.17 -0.63
C LEU A 144 -5.36 -5.30 -1.66
N VAL A 145 -5.82 -5.03 -2.88
CA VAL A 145 -5.97 -6.04 -3.94
C VAL A 145 -5.01 -5.84 -5.11
N ALA A 146 -4.40 -4.66 -5.24
CA ALA A 146 -3.34 -4.44 -6.21
C ALA A 146 -2.36 -3.36 -5.76
N THR A 147 -1.10 -3.52 -6.15
CA THR A 147 -0.04 -2.53 -5.94
C THR A 147 0.70 -2.28 -7.24
N ARG A 148 0.94 -1.00 -7.56
CA ARG A 148 1.81 -0.59 -8.66
C ARG A 148 2.80 0.44 -8.14
N ALA A 149 4.09 0.11 -8.20
CA ALA A 149 5.17 1.05 -7.95
C ALA A 149 5.58 1.74 -9.27
N GLY A 150 5.87 3.03 -9.19
CA GLY A 150 6.31 3.89 -10.31
C GLY A 150 7.82 4.12 -10.37
#